data_AF-A0A0D7BDC3-F1
#
_entry.id   AF-A0A0D7BDC3-F1
#
_cell.length_a   1.000
_cell.length_b   1.000
_cell.length_c   1.000
_cell.angle_alpha   90.00
_cell.angle_beta   90.00
_cell.angle_gamma   90.00
#
_symmetry.space_group_name_H-M   'P 1'
#
loop_
_entity.id
_entity.type
_entity.pdbx_description
1 polymer ?
#
loop_
_entity_poly.entity_id
_entity_poly.type
_entity_poly.pdbx_seq_one_letter_code
_entity_poly.pdbx_strand_id
1 'polypeptide(L)'
;MRNELAVPPALHSNDLRYYFPRSGGPPNYNNEQFRKAMVHFIIAFALEGDPNLTMEDTITPNWSPFEYGSKTGRVEMLFNRTEGGRPAIEPVLADEHLIERCEFWASVNDETGQ
;
A
#
# COMPACT_ATOMS: atom_id res chain seq x y z
N MET A 1 -16.63 -3.09 -3.17
CA MET A 1 -15.29 -3.59 -2.80
C MET A 1 -14.28 -2.86 -3.66
N ARG A 2 -13.35 -2.11 -3.06
CA ARG A 2 -12.18 -1.60 -3.76
C ARG A 2 -10.97 -1.95 -2.90
N ASN A 3 -10.61 -3.23 -2.93
CA ASN A 3 -9.39 -3.73 -2.32
C ASN A 3 -8.36 -3.71 -3.43
N GLU A 4 -7.64 -2.61 -3.60
CA GLU A 4 -6.65 -2.53 -4.66
C GLU A 4 -5.29 -2.10 -4.11
N LEU A 5 -4.27 -2.96 -4.25
CA LEU A 5 -2.97 -2.46 -4.68
C LEU A 5 -3.22 -1.74 -6.01
N ALA A 6 -3.29 -0.42 -6.02
CA ALA A 6 -4.18 0.29 -6.95
C ALA A 6 -3.91 0.09 -8.45
N VAL A 7 -2.80 -0.53 -8.84
CA VAL A 7 -2.59 -1.06 -10.20
C VAL A 7 -3.59 -2.19 -10.52
N PRO A 8 -4.60 -1.98 -11.38
CA PRO A 8 -5.61 -2.99 -11.68
C PRO A 8 -4.98 -4.23 -12.37
N PRO A 9 -5.48 -5.45 -12.12
CA PRO A 9 -6.67 -5.80 -11.34
C PRO A 9 -6.42 -5.99 -9.82
N ALA A 10 -5.23 -5.63 -9.33
CA ALA A 10 -4.93 -5.56 -7.89
C ALA A 10 -5.25 -6.80 -7.05
N LEU A 11 -5.22 -7.99 -7.68
CA LEU A 11 -5.54 -9.26 -7.02
C LEU A 11 -4.58 -9.59 -5.88
N HIS A 12 -5.06 -10.42 -4.96
CA HIS A 12 -4.28 -10.97 -3.86
C HIS A 12 -2.94 -11.54 -4.35
N SER A 13 -1.86 -11.30 -3.59
CA SER A 13 -0.48 -11.73 -3.87
C SER A 13 0.22 -11.09 -5.08
N ASN A 14 -0.40 -10.14 -5.79
CA ASN A 14 0.27 -9.47 -6.91
C ASN A 14 1.43 -8.57 -6.48
N ASP A 15 1.43 -8.10 -5.24
CA ASP A 15 2.49 -7.34 -4.59
C ASP A 15 3.78 -8.17 -4.44
N LEU A 16 3.66 -9.48 -4.18
CA LEU A 16 4.80 -10.41 -4.07
C LEU A 16 5.72 -10.40 -5.29
N ARG A 17 5.19 -10.06 -6.48
CA ARG A 17 5.98 -9.98 -7.71
C ARG A 17 6.97 -8.82 -7.73
N TYR A 18 6.72 -7.78 -6.92
CA TYR A 18 7.63 -6.65 -6.75
C TYR A 18 8.72 -6.96 -5.72
N TYR A 19 8.40 -7.71 -4.65
CA TYR A 19 9.34 -8.05 -3.58
C TYR A 19 10.22 -9.25 -3.93
N PHE A 20 9.64 -10.25 -4.61
CA PHE A 20 10.28 -11.54 -4.90
C PHE A 20 10.24 -11.84 -6.41
N PRO A 21 10.98 -11.10 -7.25
CA PRO A 21 10.89 -11.19 -8.71
C PRO A 21 11.28 -12.56 -9.29
N ARG A 22 11.98 -13.41 -8.52
CA ARG A 22 12.36 -14.77 -8.95
C ARG A 22 11.26 -15.81 -8.74
N SER A 23 10.46 -15.69 -7.67
CA SER A 23 9.43 -16.67 -7.31
C SER A 23 8.01 -16.21 -7.66
N GLY A 24 7.74 -14.90 -7.62
CA GLY A 24 6.43 -14.32 -7.96
C GLY A 24 6.17 -14.19 -9.46
N GLY A 25 7.20 -14.33 -10.30
CA GLY A 25 7.12 -14.02 -11.73
C GLY A 25 7.12 -12.51 -12.01
N PRO A 26 6.97 -12.10 -13.28
CA PRO A 26 7.02 -10.69 -13.65
C PRO A 26 5.83 -9.88 -13.07
N PRO A 27 6.06 -8.64 -12.60
CA PRO A 27 5.00 -7.79 -12.09
C PRO A 27 4.02 -7.39 -13.21
N ASN A 28 2.74 -7.24 -12.85
CA ASN A 28 1.69 -6.82 -13.79
C ASN A 28 1.93 -5.39 -14.34
N TYR A 29 2.68 -4.57 -13.61
CA TYR A 29 3.12 -3.26 -14.04
C TYR A 29 4.64 -3.17 -13.92
N ASN A 30 5.31 -3.33 -15.06
CA ASN A 30 6.76 -3.30 -15.14
C ASN A 30 7.28 -1.87 -15.33
N ASN A 31 7.38 -1.13 -14.23
CA ASN A 31 7.99 0.20 -14.18
C ASN A 31 9.07 0.25 -13.09
N GLU A 32 10.26 0.69 -13.47
CA GLU A 32 11.43 0.67 -12.59
C GLU A 32 11.26 1.55 -11.35
N GLN A 33 10.79 2.79 -11.52
CA GLN A 33 10.58 3.73 -10.42
C GLN A 33 9.51 3.22 -9.44
N PHE A 34 8.43 2.64 -9.97
CA PHE A 34 7.37 2.04 -9.16
C PHE A 34 7.88 0.84 -8.35
N ARG A 35 8.64 -0.07 -8.97
CA ARG A 35 9.22 -1.22 -8.27
C ARG A 35 10.19 -0.79 -7.20
N LYS A 36 11.04 0.22 -7.49
CA LYS A 36 11.98 0.79 -6.51
C LYS A 36 11.23 1.34 -5.30
N ALA A 37 10.21 2.16 -5.54
CA ALA A 37 9.34 2.71 -4.50
C ALA A 37 8.71 1.62 -3.61
N MET A 38 8.14 0.57 -4.22
CA MET A 38 7.52 -0.56 -3.50
C MET A 38 8.48 -1.36 -2.62
N VAL A 39 9.74 -1.53 -3.04
CA VAL A 39 10.70 -2.37 -2.29
C VAL A 39 11.40 -1.58 -1.19
N HIS A 40 11.75 -0.33 -1.46
CA HIS A 40 12.62 0.44 -0.58
C HIS A 40 11.94 0.83 0.73
N PHE A 41 10.64 1.13 0.73
CA PHE A 41 9.94 1.46 1.97
C PHE A 41 9.89 0.27 2.93
N ILE A 42 9.76 -0.96 2.41
CA ILE A 42 9.75 -2.19 3.23
C ILE A 42 11.11 -2.42 3.86
N ILE A 43 12.18 -2.25 3.08
CA ILE A 43 13.55 -2.42 3.59
C ILE A 43 13.86 -1.33 4.62
N ALA A 44 13.52 -0.07 4.35
CA ALA A 44 13.69 1.03 5.30
C ALA A 44 12.96 0.77 6.61
N PHE A 45 11.70 0.35 6.54
CA PHE A 45 10.93 0.01 7.73
C PHE A 45 11.52 -1.20 8.48
N ALA A 46 12.00 -2.23 7.77
CA ALA A 46 12.60 -3.41 8.40
C ALA A 46 13.93 -3.10 9.12
N LEU A 47 14.68 -2.11 8.66
CA LEU A 47 15.97 -1.73 9.24
C LEU A 47 15.84 -0.66 10.32
N GLU A 48 15.01 0.36 10.08
CA GLU A 48 14.98 1.59 10.87
C GLU A 48 13.66 1.80 11.63
N GLY A 49 12.62 1.02 11.32
CA GLY A 49 11.27 1.22 11.87
C GLY A 49 10.53 2.43 11.27
N ASP A 50 11.11 3.10 10.27
CA ASP A 50 10.50 4.24 9.56
C ASP A 50 10.64 4.04 8.04
N PRO A 51 9.54 3.96 7.27
CA PRO A 51 9.59 3.74 5.83
C PRO A 51 10.20 4.92 5.05
N ASN A 52 10.37 6.09 5.68
CA ASN A 52 10.93 7.29 5.07
C ASN A 52 12.47 7.32 5.10
N LEU A 53 13.10 6.48 5.92
CA LEU A 53 14.55 6.39 6.06
C LEU A 53 15.15 5.46 4.99
N THR A 54 14.82 5.70 3.72
CA THR A 54 15.30 4.88 2.61
C THR A 54 16.77 5.15 2.30
N MET A 55 17.55 4.09 2.03
CA MET A 55 18.97 4.20 1.65
C MET A 55 19.22 4.84 0.28
N GLU A 56 18.19 4.90 -0.57
CA GLU A 56 18.27 5.53 -1.89
C GLU A 56 17.00 6.31 -2.18
N ASP A 57 17.14 7.39 -2.96
CA ASP A 57 16.00 8.20 -3.41
C ASP A 57 14.97 7.37 -4.19
N THR A 58 13.71 7.58 -3.84
CA THR A 58 12.55 7.00 -4.51
C THR A 58 11.48 8.06 -4.76
N ILE A 59 10.49 7.73 -5.59
CA ILE A 59 9.33 8.58 -5.84
C ILE A 59 8.26 8.49 -4.73
N THR A 60 8.49 7.70 -3.68
CA THR A 60 7.56 7.58 -2.54
C THR A 60 7.59 8.89 -1.73
N PRO A 61 6.45 9.59 -1.58
CA PRO A 61 6.38 10.76 -0.71
C PRO A 61 6.55 10.37 0.77
N ASN A 62 6.71 11.38 1.63
CA ASN A 62 6.75 11.16 3.07
C ASN A 62 5.46 10.47 3.55
N TRP A 63 5.62 9.36 4.25
CA TRP A 63 4.55 8.53 4.79
C TRP A 63 4.44 8.77 6.30
N SER A 64 3.44 9.54 6.71
CA SER A 64 3.12 9.74 8.12
C SER A 64 2.53 8.48 8.76
N PRO A 65 2.80 8.20 10.05
CA PRO A 65 2.16 7.12 10.77
C PRO A 65 0.63 7.22 10.70
N PHE A 66 -0.03 6.06 10.60
CA PHE A 66 -1.49 5.99 10.60
C PHE A 66 -2.04 6.23 12.01
N GLU A 67 -2.94 7.19 12.16
CA GLU A 67 -3.57 7.53 13.44
C GLU A 67 -5.05 7.14 13.46
N TYR A 68 -5.36 5.95 14.00
CA TYR A 68 -6.74 5.43 14.02
C TYR A 68 -7.76 6.38 14.67
N GLY A 69 -7.37 7.11 15.73
CA GLY A 69 -8.25 8.04 16.45
C GLY A 69 -8.49 9.39 15.76
N SER A 70 -7.82 9.66 14.63
CA SER A 70 -7.84 10.96 13.96
C SER A 70 -8.36 10.81 12.53
N LYS A 71 -9.52 11.39 12.21
CA LYS A 71 -10.06 11.35 10.84
C LYS A 71 -9.08 11.89 9.80
N THR A 72 -8.30 12.91 10.16
CA THR A 72 -7.28 13.52 9.30
C THR A 72 -5.92 12.83 9.37
N GLY A 73 -5.70 11.97 10.37
CA GLY A 73 -4.45 11.23 10.58
C GLY A 73 -4.48 9.80 10.02
N ARG A 74 -5.61 9.33 9.48
CA ARG A 74 -5.75 8.05 8.78
C ARG A 74 -5.20 8.14 7.35
N VAL A 75 -3.91 8.44 7.24
CA VAL A 75 -3.22 8.56 5.94
C VAL A 75 -2.65 7.20 5.54
N GLU A 76 -3.02 6.75 4.34
CA GLU A 76 -2.51 5.56 3.69
C GLU A 76 -1.57 5.98 2.54
N MET A 77 -0.61 5.13 2.18
CA MET A 77 0.20 5.34 0.98
C MET A 77 -0.39 4.54 -0.19
N LEU A 78 -0.87 5.26 -1.20
CA LEU A 78 -1.41 4.67 -2.42
C LEU A 78 -0.26 4.32 -3.38
N PHE A 79 -0.17 3.06 -3.80
CA PHE A 79 0.72 2.63 -4.87
C PHE A 79 -0.09 2.29 -6.13
N ASN A 80 -0.16 3.23 -7.08
CA ASN A 80 -0.95 3.13 -8.31
C ASN A 80 -0.16 3.49 -9.59
N ARG A 81 -0.86 3.46 -10.73
CA ARG A 81 -0.50 4.12 -11.98
C ARG A 81 -1.66 4.97 -12.49
N THR A 82 -1.33 6.05 -13.18
CA THR A 82 -2.29 6.84 -13.96
C THR A 82 -2.84 6.04 -15.15
N GLU A 83 -3.93 6.52 -15.76
CA GLU A 83 -4.48 5.95 -17.01
C GLU A 83 -3.44 5.94 -18.15
N GLY A 84 -2.59 6.96 -18.20
CA GLY A 84 -1.45 7.04 -19.12
C GLY A 84 -0.27 6.13 -18.76
N GLY A 85 -0.41 5.25 -17.76
CA GLY A 85 0.59 4.25 -17.39
C GLY A 85 1.79 4.79 -16.62
N ARG A 86 1.77 6.05 -16.15
CA ARG A 86 2.82 6.61 -15.28
C ARG A 86 2.60 6.20 -13.82
N PRO A 87 3.65 6.00 -13.00
CA PRO A 87 3.50 5.77 -11.56
C PRO A 87 2.69 6.90 -10.90
N ALA A 88 1.82 6.53 -9.97
CA ALA A 88 1.07 7.45 -9.13
C ALA A 88 1.19 6.93 -7.70
N ILE A 89 2.13 7.50 -6.94
CA ILE A 89 2.40 7.12 -5.55
C ILE A 89 2.18 8.35 -4.70
N GLU A 90 1.18 8.29 -3.82
CA GLU A 90 0.72 9.47 -3.08
C GLU A 90 0.06 9.10 -1.75
N PRO A 91 0.18 9.98 -0.73
CA PRO A 91 -0.59 9.83 0.49
C PRO A 91 -2.07 10.12 0.19
N VAL A 92 -2.95 9.27 0.69
CA VAL A 92 -4.40 9.42 0.58
C VAL A 92 -5.04 9.29 1.95
N LEU A 93 -6.17 9.98 2.16
CA LEU A 93 -6.99 9.70 3.34
C LEU A 93 -7.73 8.38 3.13
N ALA A 94 -7.73 7.55 4.17
CA ALA A 94 -8.52 6.32 4.19
C ALA A 94 -10.00 6.64 3.94
N ASP A 95 -10.64 5.83 3.11
CA ASP A 95 -12.07 5.97 2.77
C ASP A 95 -12.93 5.72 4.03
N GLU A 96 -13.76 6.70 4.40
CA GLU A 96 -14.63 6.59 5.58
C GLU A 96 -15.57 5.37 5.47
N HIS A 97 -16.06 5.03 4.27
CA HIS A 97 -16.91 3.85 4.06
C HIS A 97 -16.14 2.52 4.19
N LEU A 98 -14.84 2.53 3.93
CA LEU A 98 -13.98 1.38 4.22
C LEU A 98 -13.83 1.22 5.73
N ILE A 99 -13.57 2.32 6.45
CA ILE A 99 -13.44 2.29 7.91
C ILE A 99 -14.74 1.81 8.58
N GLU A 100 -15.89 2.35 8.19
CA GLU A 100 -17.21 1.92 8.71
C GLU A 100 -17.42 0.42 8.50
N ARG A 101 -17.03 -0.11 7.33
CA ARG A 101 -17.13 -1.54 7.05
C ARG A 101 -16.17 -2.36 7.92
N CYS A 102 -14.94 -1.89 8.13
CA CYS A 102 -13.98 -2.55 9.03
C CYS A 102 -14.50 -2.57 10.48
N GLU A 103 -15.06 -1.46 10.96
CA GLU A 103 -15.67 -1.36 12.30
C GLU A 103 -16.87 -2.29 12.45
N PHE A 104 -17.73 -2.35 11.43
CA PHE A 104 -18.85 -3.29 11.41
C PHE A 104 -18.37 -4.74 11.52
N TRP A 105 -17.42 -5.17 10.68
CA TRP A 105 -16.91 -6.54 10.72
C TRP A 105 -16.20 -6.86 12.04
N ALA A 106 -15.46 -5.90 12.60
CA ALA A 106 -14.87 -6.05 13.93
C ALA A 106 -15.94 -6.26 15.02
N SER A 107 -17.07 -5.56 14.94
CA SER A 107 -18.16 -5.65 15.94
C SER A 107 -18.90 -6.98 15.94
N VAL A 108 -18.89 -7.72 14.83
CA VAL A 108 -19.57 -9.01 14.68
C VAL A 108 -18.61 -10.20 14.66
N ASN A 109 -17.31 -9.96 14.85
CA ASN A 109 -16.27 -10.98 14.77
C ASN A 109 -16.50 -12.13 15.77
N ASP A 110 -16.87 -11.79 17.02
CA ASP A 110 -17.07 -12.78 18.09
C ASP A 110 -18.32 -13.67 17.86
N GLU A 111 -19.29 -13.19 17.08
CA GLU A 111 -20.56 -13.88 16.80
C GLU A 111 -20.53 -14.70 15.49
N THR A 112 -19.59 -14.38 14.60
CA THR A 112 -19.50 -14.96 13.25
C THR A 112 -18.20 -15.73 13.01
N GLY A 113 -17.37 -15.88 14.06
CA GLY A 113 -16.00 -16.37 13.97
C GLY A 113 -15.83 -17.64 13.12
N GLN A 114 -15.04 -17.51 12.06
CA GLN A 114 -14.31 -18.62 11.46
C GLN A 114 -13.04 -18.91 12.27
#